data_AF-A0A3D5JYJ0-F1
#
_entry.id   AF-A0A3D5JYJ0-F1
#
_cell.length_a   1.000
_cell.length_b   1.000
_cell.length_c   1.000
_cell.angle_alpha   90.00
_cell.angle_beta   90.00
_cell.angle_gamma   90.00
#
_symmetry.space_group_name_H-M   'P 1'
#
loop_
_entity.id
_entity.type
_entity.pdbx_description
1 polymer ?
#
loop_
_entity_poly.entity_id
_entity_poly.type
_entity_poly.pdbx_seq_one_letter_code
_entity_poly.pdbx_strand_id
1 'polypeptide(L)'
;PRFEKFTEWLDEIFGLAHRKGEKDTLYVTHSAELTRVRDTNGDGRADRFEKVSDAWGYRNYHEYAFGSKFDAQGIFTWRWGSPLPITRARFSADGR
;
A
#
# COMPACT_ATOMS: atom_id res chain seq x y z
N PRO A 1 8.42 8.86 -22.58
CA PRO A 1 8.64 7.94 -21.43
C PRO A 1 8.36 6.51 -21.90
N ARG A 2 9.11 5.52 -21.38
CA ARG A 2 8.86 4.09 -21.63
C ARG A 2 8.32 3.47 -20.34
N PHE A 3 7.26 2.69 -20.45
CA PHE A 3 6.61 2.05 -19.32
C PHE A 3 6.62 0.54 -19.53
N GLU A 4 6.78 -0.21 -18.44
CA GLU A 4 6.78 -1.67 -18.45
C GLU A 4 5.81 -2.16 -17.37
N LYS A 5 5.14 -3.29 -17.64
CA LYS A 5 4.14 -3.84 -16.72
C LYS A 5 4.88 -4.45 -15.52
N PHE A 6 4.66 -3.88 -14.34
CA PHE A 6 5.25 -4.38 -13.10
C PHE A 6 4.42 -5.51 -12.47
N THR A 7 3.09 -5.40 -12.48
CA THR A 7 2.17 -6.43 -11.96
C THR A 7 0.78 -6.31 -12.60
N GLU A 8 -0.06 -7.32 -12.42
CA GLU A 8 -1.47 -7.38 -12.82
C GLU A 8 -2.29 -8.17 -11.79
N TRP A 9 -3.61 -8.27 -12.01
CA TRP A 9 -4.56 -9.03 -11.16
C TRP A 9 -4.84 -8.47 -9.75
N LEU A 10 -4.50 -7.20 -9.53
CA LEU A 10 -4.81 -6.47 -8.31
C LEU A 10 -6.22 -5.85 -8.39
N ASP A 11 -7.03 -6.04 -7.35
CA ASP A 11 -8.41 -5.55 -7.29
C ASP A 11 -8.51 -4.23 -6.48
N GLU A 12 -9.41 -3.34 -6.90
CA GLU A 12 -9.74 -2.09 -6.21
C GLU A 12 -8.53 -1.27 -5.69
N ILE A 13 -7.58 -0.94 -6.56
CA ILE A 13 -6.42 -0.12 -6.18
C ILE A 13 -6.82 1.35 -5.97
N PHE A 14 -6.67 1.86 -4.76
CA PHE A 14 -6.96 3.25 -4.38
C PHE A 14 -5.72 4.10 -4.14
N GLY A 15 -4.54 3.49 -4.07
CA GLY A 15 -3.30 4.22 -3.84
C GLY A 15 -2.06 3.42 -4.22
N LEU A 16 -1.07 4.13 -4.77
CA LEU A 16 0.27 3.62 -5.00
C LEU A 16 1.26 4.56 -4.34
N ALA A 17 2.15 4.01 -3.53
CA ALA A 17 3.24 4.76 -2.91
C ALA A 17 4.57 4.03 -3.10
N HIS A 18 5.60 4.80 -3.39
CA HIS A 18 6.99 4.35 -3.37
C HIS A 18 7.68 4.94 -2.15
N ARG A 19 8.48 4.14 -1.45
CA ARG A 19 9.29 4.62 -0.33
C ARG A 19 10.73 4.84 -0.80
N LYS A 20 11.25 6.04 -0.53
CA LYS A 20 12.65 6.38 -0.83
C LYS A 20 13.58 5.41 -0.10
N GLY A 21 14.45 4.74 -0.85
CA GLY A 21 15.39 3.74 -0.33
C GLY A 21 14.95 2.28 -0.54
N GLU A 22 13.69 2.01 -0.88
CA GLU A 22 13.22 0.67 -1.23
C GLU A 22 13.09 0.56 -2.76
N LYS A 23 14.16 0.09 -3.42
CA LYS A 23 14.15 -0.14 -4.87
C LYS A 23 13.19 -1.30 -5.19
N ASP A 24 12.57 -1.24 -6.37
CA ASP A 24 11.72 -2.30 -6.92
C ASP A 24 10.56 -2.73 -5.99
N THR A 25 10.08 -1.79 -5.16
CA THR A 25 9.03 -1.99 -4.17
C THR A 25 7.95 -0.93 -4.31
N LEU A 26 6.69 -1.35 -4.29
CA LEU A 26 5.52 -0.47 -4.25
C LEU A 26 4.61 -0.86 -3.09
N TYR A 27 3.96 0.13 -2.52
CA TYR A 27 2.90 -0.04 -1.54
C TYR A 27 1.57 0.25 -2.23
N VAL A 28 0.71 -0.76 -2.27
CA VAL A 28 -0.58 -0.74 -2.93
C VAL A 28 -1.67 -0.71 -1.87
N THR A 29 -2.51 0.31 -1.91
CA THR A 29 -3.69 0.41 -1.05
C THR A 29 -4.89 -0.16 -1.78
N HIS A 30 -5.46 -1.21 -1.22
CA HIS A 30 -6.72 -1.82 -1.63
C HIS A 30 -7.87 -1.35 -0.71
N SER A 31 -9.12 -1.69 -1.06
CA SER A 31 -10.27 -1.47 -0.17
C SER A 31 -10.03 -2.03 1.23
N ALA A 32 -9.50 -3.25 1.31
CA ALA A 32 -9.39 -4.01 2.55
C ALA A 32 -7.99 -4.05 3.20
N GLU A 33 -6.94 -3.73 2.45
CA GLU A 33 -5.56 -3.94 2.89
C GLU A 33 -4.54 -3.00 2.25
N LEU A 34 -3.37 -2.87 2.89
CA LEU A 34 -2.16 -2.31 2.31
C LEU A 34 -1.18 -3.44 2.06
N THR A 35 -0.73 -3.55 0.82
CA THR A 35 0.11 -4.64 0.34
C THR A 35 1.42 -4.09 -0.20
N ARG A 36 2.54 -4.63 0.27
CA ARG A 36 3.88 -4.36 -0.24
C ARG A 36 4.16 -5.34 -1.37
N VAL A 37 4.36 -4.79 -2.55
CA VAL A 37 4.57 -5.50 -3.82
C VAL A 37 6.01 -5.28 -4.26
N ARG A 38 6.78 -6.37 -4.41
CA ARG A 38 8.23 -6.31 -4.68
C ARG A 38 8.63 -7.24 -5.80
N ASP A 39 9.60 -6.79 -6.59
CA ASP A 39 10.43 -7.65 -7.43
C ASP A 39 11.65 -8.08 -6.59
N THR A 40 11.82 -9.38 -6.38
CA THR A 40 12.94 -9.92 -5.59
C THR A 40 14.03 -10.56 -6.44
N ASN A 41 13.79 -10.71 -7.75
CA ASN A 41 14.70 -11.37 -8.68
C ASN A 41 15.34 -10.40 -9.71
N GLY A 42 14.86 -9.16 -9.80
CA GLY A 42 15.36 -8.10 -10.66
C GLY A 42 14.93 -8.18 -12.12
N ASP A 43 13.89 -8.94 -12.45
CA ASP A 43 13.37 -9.09 -13.81
C ASP A 43 12.41 -7.98 -14.25
N GLY A 44 12.14 -7.02 -13.36
CA GLY A 44 11.25 -5.89 -13.59
C GLY A 44 9.77 -6.22 -13.37
N ARG A 45 9.44 -7.38 -12.79
CA ARG A 45 8.09 -7.80 -12.42
C ARG A 45 8.01 -8.16 -10.95
N ALA A 46 6.92 -7.77 -10.32
CA ALA A 46 6.68 -8.14 -8.95
C ALA A 46 6.45 -9.66 -8.81
N ASP A 47 7.17 -10.28 -7.88
CA ASP A 47 7.05 -11.70 -7.54
C ASP A 47 6.62 -11.92 -6.09
N ARG A 48 6.63 -10.86 -5.27
CA ARG A 48 6.35 -10.94 -3.84
C ARG A 48 5.28 -9.94 -3.43
N PHE A 49 4.22 -10.45 -2.81
CA PHE A 49 3.09 -9.68 -2.30
C PHE A 49 2.94 -9.95 -0.81
N GLU A 50 3.12 -8.92 0.00
CA GLU A 50 3.14 -9.03 1.44
C GLU A 50 2.12 -8.07 2.04
N LYS A 51 1.11 -8.62 2.69
CA LYS A 51 0.18 -7.84 3.48
C LYS A 51 0.92 -7.10 4.58
N VAL A 52 0.88 -5.77 4.54
CA VAL A 52 1.47 -4.89 5.55
C VAL A 52 0.46 -4.60 6.64
N SER A 53 -0.79 -4.35 6.27
CA SER A 53 -1.87 -4.10 7.23
C SER A 53 -3.23 -4.36 6.58
N ASP A 54 -4.11 -5.03 7.30
CA ASP A 54 -5.54 -5.21 7.02
C ASP A 54 -6.40 -4.65 8.16
N ALA A 55 -5.85 -3.72 8.94
CA ALA A 55 -6.43 -3.31 10.22
C ALA A 55 -7.81 -2.64 10.09
N TRP A 56 -8.14 -2.08 8.91
CA TRP A 56 -9.48 -1.56 8.64
C TRP A 56 -10.44 -2.61 8.07
N GLY A 57 -9.91 -3.66 7.44
CA GLY A 57 -10.68 -4.76 6.86
C GLY A 57 -11.64 -4.33 5.76
N TYR A 58 -12.55 -5.24 5.41
CA TYR A 58 -13.66 -5.00 4.48
C TYR A 58 -14.96 -5.28 5.22
N ARG A 59 -15.79 -4.27 5.44
CA ARG A 59 -17.09 -4.42 6.11
C ARG A 59 -18.24 -4.15 5.16
N ASN A 60 -18.15 -3.10 4.33
CA ASN A 60 -19.22 -2.66 3.45
C ASN A 60 -18.69 -2.23 2.07
N TYR A 61 -19.51 -2.38 1.02
CA TYR A 61 -19.18 -2.02 -0.37
C TYR A 61 -18.82 -0.54 -0.62
N HIS A 62 -19.06 0.36 0.35
CA HIS A 62 -18.73 1.80 0.24
C HIS A 62 -17.48 2.21 1.05
N GLU A 63 -16.62 1.26 1.41
CA GLU A 63 -15.38 1.56 2.12
C GLU A 63 -14.23 1.86 1.17
N TYR A 64 -13.68 3.06 1.30
CA TYR A 64 -12.52 3.51 0.54
C TYR A 64 -11.39 3.84 1.50
N ALA A 65 -10.25 3.20 1.32
CA ALA A 65 -9.00 3.53 1.99
C ALA A 65 -8.11 4.28 1.00
N PHE A 66 -7.93 5.59 1.21
CA PHE A 66 -7.01 6.38 0.40
C PHE A 66 -5.71 6.59 1.16
N GLY A 67 -4.62 6.09 0.58
CA GLY A 67 -3.28 6.25 1.11
C GLY A 67 -2.69 7.65 0.91
N SER A 68 -2.05 8.21 1.93
CA SER A 68 -1.20 9.39 1.78
C SER A 68 0.16 9.02 1.20
N LYS A 69 0.91 10.01 0.69
CA LYS A 69 2.35 9.80 0.49
C LYS A 69 3.02 9.51 1.84
N PHE A 70 4.12 8.75 1.83
CA PHE A 70 4.99 8.62 2.99
C PHE A 70 5.52 10.00 3.39
N ASP A 71 5.45 10.33 4.69
CA ASP A 71 6.13 11.52 5.22
C ASP A 71 7.63 11.26 5.44
N ALA A 72 8.36 12.29 5.89
CA ALA A 72 9.80 12.20 6.13
C ALA A 72 10.18 11.18 7.21
N GLN A 73 9.21 10.78 8.04
CA GLN A 73 9.33 9.78 9.10
C GLN A 73 8.95 8.38 8.60
N GLY A 74 8.53 8.25 7.35
CA GLY A 74 8.04 6.99 6.77
C GLY A 74 6.63 6.63 7.22
N ILE A 75 5.87 7.56 7.80
CA ILE A 75 4.47 7.32 8.19
C ILE A 75 3.59 7.50 6.96
N PHE A 76 2.72 6.52 6.74
CA PHE A 76 1.68 6.53 5.73
C PHE A 76 0.33 6.60 6.45
N THR A 77 -0.49 7.58 6.07
CA THR A 77 -1.76 7.87 6.73
C THR A 77 -2.89 7.61 5.76
N TRP A 78 -3.96 6.96 6.21
CA TRP A 78 -5.17 6.77 5.42
C TRP A 78 -6.36 7.42 6.10
N ARG A 79 -7.35 7.83 5.30
CA ARG A 79 -8.66 8.27 5.79
C ARG A 79 -9.69 7.19 5.46
N TRP A 80 -10.47 6.82 6.47
CA TRP A 80 -11.64 5.94 6.35
C TRP A 80 -12.92 6.78 6.32
N GLY A 81 -13.88 6.41 5.46
CA GLY A 81 -15.05 7.23 5.09
C GLY A 81 -16.32 7.04 5.93
N SER A 82 -16.23 6.68 7.21
CA SER A 82 -17.37 6.48 8.12
C SER A 82 -17.01 7.02 9.53
N PRO A 83 -17.94 7.28 10.49
CA PRO A 83 -17.74 8.28 11.56
C PRO A 83 -16.79 7.85 12.71
N LEU A 84 -15.86 6.93 12.46
CA LEU A 84 -14.85 6.52 13.43
C LEU A 84 -13.57 7.40 13.31
N PRO A 85 -12.82 7.57 14.42
CA PRO A 85 -11.64 8.43 14.45
C PRO A 85 -10.57 8.00 13.44
N ILE A 86 -9.79 8.99 12.98
CA ILE A 86 -8.63 8.80 12.09
C ILE A 86 -7.72 7.71 12.68
N THR A 87 -7.71 6.55 12.05
CA THR A 87 -6.79 5.48 12.42
C THR A 87 -5.47 5.73 11.69
N ARG A 88 -4.40 5.88 12.46
CA ARG A 88 -3.06 6.16 11.95
C ARG A 88 -2.24 4.89 12.13
N ALA A 89 -1.84 4.21 11.06
CA ALA A 89 -0.72 3.28 11.23
C ALA A 89 0.58 4.07 11.23
N ARG A 90 1.44 3.69 12.16
CA ARG A 90 2.84 4.08 12.13
C ARG A 90 3.59 2.92 11.49
N PHE A 91 4.44 3.23 10.53
CA PHE A 91 5.32 2.26 9.93
C PHE A 91 6.65 2.44 10.63
N SER A 92 7.04 1.48 11.44
CA SER A 92 8.41 1.38 11.91
C SER A 92 9.23 0.65 10.84
N ALA A 93 10.50 1.03 10.67
CA ALA A 93 11.37 0.46 9.64
C ALA A 93 11.63 -1.05 9.81
N ASP A 94 11.20 -1.63 10.93
CA ASP A 94 11.29 -3.05 11.28
C ASP A 94 10.01 -3.85 10.99
N GLY A 95 8.96 -3.24 10.41
CA GLY A 95 7.75 -3.94 9.99
C GLY A 95 6.85 -4.42 11.14
N ARG A 96 6.86 -3.73 12.27
CA ARG A 96 5.91 -3.92 13.39
C ARG A 96 4.93 -2.77 13.53
#